data_AF-A0A1L3GGZ9-F1
#
_entry.id   AF-A0A1L3GGZ9-F1
#
_cell.length_a   1.000
_cell.length_b   1.000
_cell.length_c   1.000
_cell.angle_alpha   90.00
_cell.angle_beta   90.00
_cell.angle_gamma   90.00
#
_symmetry.space_group_name_H-M   'P 1'
#
loop_
_entity.id
_entity.type
_entity.pdbx_description
1 polymer ?
#
loop_
_entity_poly.entity_id
_entity_poly.type
_entity_poly.pdbx_seq_one_letter_code
_entity_poly.pdbx_strand_id
1 'polypeptide(L)' 'MGKSVENPKKNIISCRVNDREMQVLQNLAKKAGTNISDLVRQSILSLAQNHG' A
#
# COMPACT_ATOMS: atom_id res chain seq x y z
N MET A 1 1.71 -28.05 8.60
CA MET A 1 1.85 -27.34 9.89
C MET A 1 2.02 -25.86 9.60
N GLY A 2 0.92 -25.10 9.68
CA GLY A 2 0.93 -23.66 9.40
C GLY A 2 1.59 -22.91 10.54
N LYS A 3 2.67 -22.18 10.24
CA LYS A 3 3.32 -21.29 11.22
C LYS A 3 2.37 -20.11 11.48
N SER A 4 1.85 -19.99 12.70
CA SER A 4 1.18 -18.78 13.15
C SER A 4 2.18 -17.63 13.10
N VAL A 5 1.99 -16.71 12.16
CA VAL A 5 2.76 -15.48 12.09
C VAL A 5 2.20 -14.52 13.14
N GLU A 6 3.07 -13.94 13.97
CA GLU A 6 2.69 -13.10 15.13
C GLU A 6 1.84 -11.87 14.76
N ASN A 7 1.93 -11.42 13.50
CA ASN A 7 1.16 -10.30 13.01
C ASN A 7 0.62 -10.63 11.60
N PRO A 8 -0.45 -11.45 11.49
CA PRO A 8 -1.07 -11.67 10.20
C PRO A 8 -1.54 -10.30 9.70
N LYS A 9 -1.28 -9.95 8.44
CA LYS A 9 -1.79 -8.69 7.84
C LYS A 9 -3.32 -8.77 7.86
N LYS A 10 -3.95 -8.36 8.97
CA LYS A 10 -5.37 -8.58 9.28
C LYS A 10 -6.30 -7.89 8.28
N ASN A 11 -5.83 -6.81 7.67
CA ASN A 11 -6.60 -6.01 6.71
C ASN A 11 -5.88 -6.03 5.35
N ILE A 12 -6.39 -6.86 4.43
CA ILE A 12 -5.97 -6.86 3.03
C ILE A 12 -6.93 -5.94 2.27
N ILE A 13 -6.38 -4.91 1.63
CA ILE A 13 -7.15 -4.02 0.76
C ILE A 13 -6.86 -4.43 -0.68
N SER A 14 -7.90 -4.81 -1.41
CA SER A 14 -7.83 -5.06 -2.85
C SER A 14 -8.22 -3.77 -3.58
N CYS A 15 -7.30 -3.24 -4.38
CA CYS A 15 -7.54 -2.07 -5.21
C CYS A 15 -7.50 -2.50 -6.69
N ARG A 16 -8.43 -1.99 -7.50
CA ARG A 16 -8.39 -2.17 -8.95
C ARG A 16 -7.77 -0.92 -9.58
N VAL A 17 -6.68 -1.13 -10.31
CA VAL A 17 -5.97 -0.10 -11.06
C VAL A 17 -5.74 -0.59 -12.47
N ASN A 18 -5.64 0.33 -13.43
CA ASN A 18 -5.24 0.01 -14.79
C ASN A 18 -3.70 -0.01 -14.93
N ASP A 19 -3.21 -0.45 -16.09
CA ASP A 19 -1.77 -0.63 -16.33
C ASP A 19 -0.99 0.68 -16.22
N ARG A 20 -1.58 1.79 -16.67
CA ARG A 20 -0.96 3.12 -16.62
C ARG A 20 -0.81 3.59 -15.17
N GLU A 21 -1.86 3.46 -14.36
CA GLU A 21 -1.84 3.78 -12.93
C GLU A 21 -0.81 2.90 -12.20
N MET A 22 -0.74 1.62 -12.55
CA MET A 22 0.22 0.69 -11.95
C MET A 22 1.67 1.09 -12.28
N GLN A 23 1.97 1.54 -13.50
CA GLN A 23 3.29 2.06 -13.85
C GLN A 23 3.65 3.32 -13.06
N VAL A 24 2.69 4.24 -12.88
CA VAL A 24 2.89 5.44 -12.07
C VAL A 24 3.18 5.07 -10.62
N LEU A 25 2.39 4.18 -10.02
CA LEU A 25 2.58 3.69 -8.64
C LEU A 25 3.95 3.02 -8.47
N GLN A 26 4.38 2.21 -9.43
CA GLN A 26 5.71 1.59 -9.40
C GLN A 26 6.84 2.63 -9.42
N ASN A 27 6.73 3.64 -10.27
CA ASN A 27 7.74 4.70 -10.36
C ASN A 27 7.79 5.53 -9.08
N LEU A 28 6.64 5.85 -8.48
CA LEU A 28 6.57 6.55 -7.20
C LEU A 28 7.17 5.73 -6.06
N ALA A 29 6.82 4.45 -5.97
CA ALA A 29 7.36 3.54 -4.96
C ALA A 29 8.88 3.43 -5.06
N LYS A 30 9.42 3.27 -6.28
CA LYS A 30 10.87 3.27 -6.52
C LYS A 30 11.55 4.56 -6.08
N LYS A 31 10.99 5.73 -6.45
CA LYS A 31 11.53 7.04 -6.05
C LYS A 31 11.53 7.24 -4.53
N ALA A 32 10.51 6.73 -3.85
CA ALA A 32 10.39 6.81 -2.40
C ALA A 32 11.16 5.71 -1.65
N GLY A 33 11.83 4.78 -2.35
CA GLY A 33 12.56 3.67 -1.74
C GLY A 33 11.66 2.69 -0.98
N THR A 34 10.38 2.58 -1.34
CA THR A 34 9.38 1.73 -0.67
C THR A 34 8.64 0.83 -1.66
N ASN A 35 7.78 -0.06 -1.18
CA ASN A 35 6.90 -0.85 -2.03
C ASN A 35 5.52 -0.19 -2.19
N ILE A 36 4.75 -0.64 -3.20
CA ILE A 36 3.44 -0.07 -3.52
C ILE A 36 2.46 -0.17 -2.34
N SER A 37 2.46 -1.29 -1.60
CA SER A 37 1.55 -1.46 -0.47
C SER A 37 1.83 -0.44 0.63
N ASP A 38 3.09 -0.17 0.94
CA ASP A 38 3.47 0.80 1.96
C ASP A 38 3.25 2.23 1.50
N LEU A 39 3.54 2.55 0.23
CA LEU A 39 3.20 3.83 -0.39
C LEU A 39 1.70 4.13 -0.27
N VAL A 40 0.85 3.17 -0.62
CA VAL A 40 -0.62 3.32 -0.56
C VAL A 40 -1.09 3.44 0.89
N ARG A 41 -0.55 2.64 1.82
CA ARG A 41 -0.87 2.79 3.26
C ARG A 41 -0.55 4.18 3.77
N GLN A 42 0.64 4.70 3.50
CA GLN A 42 1.04 6.04 3.91
C GLN A 42 0.13 7.12 3.33
N SER A 43 -0.26 6.97 2.06
CA SER A 43 -1.17 7.90 1.39
C SER A 43 -2.56 7.90 2.04
N ILE A 44 -3.12 6.72 2.33
CA ILE A 44 -4.41 6.58 3.01
C ILE A 44 -4.35 7.18 4.42
N LEU A 45 -3.27 6.92 5.17
CA LEU A 45 -3.09 7.49 6.51
C LEU A 45 -3.01 9.03 6.46
N SER A 46 -2.27 9.58 5.51
CA SER A 46 -2.16 11.03 5.33
C SER A 46 -3.51 11.65 4.95
N LEU A 47 -4.29 11.01 4.07
CA LEU A 47 -5.62 11.47 3.71
C LEU A 47 -6.59 11.43 4.91
N ALA A 48 -6.52 10.39 5.73
CA ALA A 48 -7.34 10.25 6.93
C ALA A 48 -7.02 11.34 7.98
N GLN A 49 -5.75 11.72 8.13
CA GLN A 49 -5.33 12.78 9.06
C GLN A 49 -5.72 14.18 8.61
N ASN A 50 -5.84 14.42 7.30
CA ASN A 50 -6.25 15.71 6.74
C ASN A 50 -7.78 15.90 6.68
N HIS A 51 -8.56 14.89 7.07
CA HIS A 51 -10.03 14.92 7.10
C HIS A 51 -10.60 14.91 8.53
N GLY A 52 -9.84 15.43 9.51
CA GLY A 52 -10.23 15.57 10.91
C GLY A 52 -10.40 17.02 11.32
#